data_AF-A0A380FMH0-F1
#
_entry.id   AF-A0A380FMH0-F1
#
_cell.length_a   1.000
_cell.length_b   1.000
_cell.length_c   1.000
_cell.angle_alpha   90.00
_cell.angle_beta   90.00
_cell.angle_gamma   90.00
#
_symmetry.space_group_name_H-M   'P 1'
#
loop_
_entity.id
_entity.type
_entity.pdbx_description
1 polymer ?
#
loop_
_entity_poly.entity_id
_entity_poly.type
_entity_poly.pdbx_seq_one_letter_code
_entity_poly.pdbx_strand_id
1 'polypeptide(L)' 'MEGRTSHVPMAITYDKTGTDVNFSALTKKLFDNLADKQVELNYKHQVEDLKQRKDGVWEVKVKDLTSNEVKIYMKVTLSL' A
#
# COMPACT_ATOMS: atom_id res chain seq x y z
N MET A 1 -22.71 -26.84 -13.51
CA MET A 1 -21.65 -26.15 -14.27
C MET A 1 -21.36 -27.00 -15.49
N GLU A 2 -21.71 -26.53 -16.67
CA GLU A 2 -21.36 -27.24 -17.91
C GLU A 2 -19.84 -27.44 -17.97
N GLY A 3 -19.41 -28.68 -18.20
CA GLY A 3 -18.00 -29.03 -18.36
C GLY A 3 -17.23 -29.45 -17.10
N ARG A 4 -17.86 -29.55 -15.92
CA ARG A 4 -17.17 -30.04 -14.70
C ARG A 4 -17.50 -31.50 -14.38
N THR A 5 -16.48 -32.35 -14.26
CA THR A 5 -16.56 -33.76 -13.85
C THR A 5 -16.10 -34.03 -12.41
N SER A 6 -15.56 -33.01 -11.72
CA SER A 6 -14.99 -33.14 -10.37
C SER A 6 -16.00 -32.89 -9.25
N HIS A 7 -16.08 -33.83 -8.31
CA HIS A 7 -16.96 -33.86 -7.14
C HIS A 7 -16.41 -33.07 -5.92
N VAL A 8 -15.29 -32.35 -6.06
CA VAL A 8 -14.73 -31.57 -4.96
C VAL A 8 -15.64 -30.37 -4.63
N PRO A 9 -16.01 -30.17 -3.35
CA PRO A 9 -16.81 -29.02 -2.92
C PRO A 9 -16.13 -27.70 -3.31
N MET A 10 -16.90 -26.79 -3.90
CA MET A 10 -16.44 -25.44 -4.23
C MET A 10 -17.10 -24.45 -3.28
N ALA A 11 -16.28 -23.68 -2.57
CA ALA A 11 -16.78 -22.50 -1.87
C ALA A 11 -16.99 -21.39 -2.91
N ILE A 12 -18.23 -20.94 -3.06
CA ILE A 12 -18.57 -19.71 -3.79
C ILE A 12 -19.18 -18.75 -2.78
N THR A 13 -18.57 -17.59 -2.63
CA THR A 13 -19.18 -16.47 -1.91
C THR A 13 -19.88 -15.59 -2.93
N TYR A 14 -21.21 -15.58 -2.89
CA TYR A 14 -22.06 -14.74 -3.73
C TYR A 14 -22.87 -13.81 -2.83
N ASP A 15 -22.70 -12.51 -3.01
CA ASP A 15 -23.44 -11.48 -2.27
C ASP A 15 -24.26 -10.64 -3.26
N LYS A 16 -25.59 -10.61 -3.08
CA LYS A 16 -26.51 -9.81 -3.91
C LYS A 16 -26.36 -8.30 -3.71
N THR A 17 -25.75 -7.89 -2.61
CA THR A 17 -25.48 -6.49 -2.25
C THR A 17 -24.05 -6.05 -2.58
N GLY A 18 -23.23 -7.00 -3.04
CA GLY A 18 -21.82 -6.78 -3.33
C GLY A 18 -21.64 -5.71 -4.39
N THR A 19 -21.22 -4.52 -3.97
CA THR A 19 -20.65 -3.54 -4.89
C THR A 19 -19.31 -4.10 -5.34
N ASP A 20 -19.11 -4.25 -6.65
CA ASP A 20 -17.79 -4.56 -7.22
C ASP A 20 -16.87 -3.37 -6.92
N VAL A 21 -16.24 -3.38 -5.74
CA VAL A 21 -15.31 -2.32 -5.35
C VAL A 21 -14.04 -2.55 -6.14
N ASN A 22 -13.87 -1.74 -7.18
CA ASN A 22 -12.63 -1.68 -7.91
C ASN A 22 -11.56 -1.00 -7.04
N PHE A 23 -10.88 -1.79 -6.20
CA PHE A 23 -9.83 -1.31 -5.30
C PHE A 23 -8.68 -0.63 -6.05
N SER A 24 -8.41 -1.02 -7.30
CA SER A 24 -7.41 -0.36 -8.15
C SER A 24 -7.84 1.07 -8.51
N ALA A 25 -9.11 1.26 -8.89
CA ALA A 25 -9.66 2.58 -9.19
C ALA A 25 -9.74 3.45 -7.93
N LEU A 26 -10.12 2.87 -6.78
CA LEU A 26 -10.12 3.56 -5.50
C LEU A 26 -8.71 4.00 -5.09
N THR A 27 -7.74 3.09 -5.19
CA THR A 27 -6.33 3.37 -4.87
C THR A 27 -5.79 4.52 -5.72
N LYS A 28 -6.06 4.52 -7.03
CA LYS A 28 -5.67 5.64 -7.91
C LYS A 28 -6.28 6.97 -7.45
N LYS A 29 -7.58 7.01 -7.16
CA LYS A 29 -8.25 8.21 -6.65
C LYS A 29 -7.65 8.73 -5.34
N LEU A 30 -7.22 7.84 -4.44
CA LEU A 30 -6.53 8.22 -3.21
C LEU A 30 -5.17 8.84 -3.50
N PHE A 31 -4.39 8.27 -4.41
CA PHE A 31 -3.10 8.83 -4.82
C PHE A 31 -3.24 10.18 -5.55
N ASP A 32 -4.22 10.32 -6.42
CA ASP A 32 -4.53 11.59 -7.10
C ASP A 32 -4.85 12.69 -6.07
N ASN A 33 -5.66 12.36 -5.05
CA ASN A 33 -5.97 13.30 -3.97
C ASN A 33 -4.76 13.69 -3.13
N LEU A 34 -3.80 12.78 -2.93
CA LEU A 34 -2.55 13.08 -2.22
C LEU A 34 -1.61 13.95 -3.06
N ALA A 35 -1.57 13.76 -4.38
CA ALA A 35 -0.79 14.59 -5.29
C ALA A 35 -1.27 16.05 -5.27
N ASP A 36 -2.59 16.27 -5.26
CA ASP A 36 -3.20 17.61 -5.14
C ASP A 36 -2.81 18.32 -3.83
N LYS A 37 -2.47 17.56 -2.78
CA LYS A 37 -2.05 18.07 -1.47
C LYS A 37 -0.55 18.33 -1.37
N GLN A 38 0.18 18.36 -2.49
CA GLN A 38 1.63 18.60 -2.54
C GLN A 38 2.45 17.55 -1.77
N VAL A 39 1.97 16.31 -1.72
CA VAL A 39 2.74 15.18 -1.17
C VAL A 39 3.64 14.59 -2.27
N GLU A 40 4.90 14.32 -1.93
CA GLU A 40 5.83 13.63 -2.84
C GLU A 40 5.56 12.11 -2.85
N LEU A 41 5.30 11.56 -4.03
CA LEU A 41 5.06 10.12 -4.22
C LEU A 41 6.32 9.43 -4.76
N ASN A 42 6.89 8.53 -3.96
CA ASN A 42 8.10 7.78 -4.28
C ASN A 42 7.77 6.30 -4.54
N TYR A 43 7.57 5.94 -5.81
CA TYR A 43 7.35 4.55 -6.21
C TYR A 43 8.64 3.75 -6.17
N LYS A 44 8.53 2.40 -6.09
CA LYS A 44 9.69 1.48 -6.03
C LYS A 44 10.63 1.72 -4.85
N HIS A 45 10.13 2.30 -3.77
CA HIS A 45 10.84 2.48 -2.52
C HIS A 45 10.32 1.49 -1.48
N GLN A 46 11.16 0.57 -1.03
CA GLN A 46 10.82 -0.43 -0.02
C GLN A 46 11.32 0.04 1.35
N VAL A 47 10.42 0.18 2.31
CA VAL A 47 10.82 0.40 3.71
C VAL A 47 11.36 -0.92 4.27
N GLU A 48 12.62 -0.93 4.68
CA GLU A 48 13.28 -2.10 5.28
C GLU A 48 13.21 -2.08 6.81
N ASP A 49 13.22 -0.89 7.43
CA ASP A 49 13.12 -0.73 8.87
C ASP A 49 12.46 0.61 9.22
N LEU A 50 11.76 0.64 10.35
CA LEU A 50 11.04 1.80 10.86
C LEU A 50 11.13 1.82 12.39
N LYS A 51 11.90 2.78 12.93
CA LYS A 51 12.17 2.88 14.36
C LYS A 51 11.88 4.28 14.89
N GLN A 52 11.11 4.37 15.97
CA GLN A 52 10.97 5.62 16.71
C GLN A 52 12.06 5.72 17.77
N ARG A 53 12.78 6.84 17.78
CA ARG A 53 13.79 7.16 18.80
C ARG A 53 13.11 7.67 20.07
N LYS A 54 13.87 7.69 21.17
CA LYS A 54 13.38 8.19 22.48
C LYS A 54 12.96 9.66 22.44
N ASP A 55 13.53 10.44 21.53
CA ASP A 55 13.18 11.85 21.28
C ASP A 55 11.96 12.03 20.37
N GLY A 56 11.28 10.94 19.99
CA GLY A 56 10.06 10.95 19.19
C GLY A 56 10.28 11.02 17.68
N VAL A 57 11.52 11.21 17.21
CA VAL A 57 11.87 11.24 15.79
C VAL A 57 11.86 9.84 15.20
N TRP A 58 11.30 9.69 14.01
CA TRP A 58 11.30 8.43 13.26
C TRP A 58 12.54 8.32 12.40
N GLU A 59 13.21 7.18 12.49
CA GLU A 59 14.25 6.73 11.58
C GLU A 59 13.63 5.70 10.62
N VAL A 60 13.68 5.99 9.32
CA VAL A 60 13.10 5.16 8.28
C VAL A 60 14.21 4.72 7.33
N LYS A 61 14.50 3.41 7.29
CA LYS A 61 15.44 2.83 6.34
C LYS A 61 14.69 2.42 5.08
N VAL A 62 15.05 3.01 3.96
CA VAL A 62 14.37 2.81 2.67
C VAL A 62 15.36 2.38 1.62
N LYS A 63 15.02 1.32 0.89
CA LYS A 63 15.75 0.82 -0.27
C LYS A 63 15.04 1.22 -1.56
N ASP A 64 15.73 1.91 -2.44
CA ASP A 64 15.27 2.14 -3.81
C ASP A 64 15.49 0.84 -4.61
N LEU A 65 14.40 0.25 -5.12
CA LEU A 65 14.45 -1.01 -5.85
C LEU A 65 14.97 -0.86 -7.29
N THR A 66 15.07 0.37 -7.80
CA THR A 66 15.62 0.67 -9.12
C THR A 66 17.14 0.79 -9.07
N SER A 67 17.67 1.56 -8.10
CA SER A 67 19.11 1.79 -7.95
C SER A 67 19.79 0.82 -7.00
N ASN A 68 19.02 0.09 -6.19
CA ASN A 68 19.48 -0.72 -5.07
C ASN A 68 20.17 0.10 -3.94
N GLU A 69 20.04 1.44 -3.98
CA GLU A 69 20.56 2.36 -2.96
C GLU A 69 19.70 2.29 -1.69
N VAL A 70 20.35 2.40 -0.53
CA VAL A 70 19.68 2.44 0.77
C VAL A 70 19.89 3.80 1.41
N LYS A 71 18.79 4.48 1.75
CA LYS A 71 18.77 5.78 2.43
C LYS A 71 18.09 5.67 3.80
N ILE A 72 18.57 6.45 4.75
CA ILE A 72 17.95 6.58 6.08
C ILE A 72 17.37 7.98 6.19
N TYR A 73 16.06 8.07 6.39
CA TYR A 73 15.35 9.34 6.59
C TYR A 73 15.06 9.55 8.07
N MET A 74 15.32 10.76 8.57
CA MET A 74 14.85 11.20 9.87
C MET A 74 13.60 12.07 9.68
N LYS A 75 12.45 11.61 10.17
CA LYS A 75 11.15 12.27 10.04
C LYS A 75 10.61 12.66 11.41
N VAL A 76 10.23 13.94 11.54
CA VAL A 76 9.56 14.47 12.74
C VAL A 76 8.05 14.42 12.49
N THR A 77 7.28 13.96 13.46
CA THR A 77 5.82 14.03 13.40
C THR A 77 5.39 15.49 13.60
N LEU A 78 4.77 16.10 12.59
CA LEU A 78 4.00 17.33 12.79
C LEU A 78 2.67 16.95 13.43
N SER A 79 2.46 17.39 14.66
CA SER A 79 1.13 17.38 15.28
C SER A 79 0.28 18.43 14.56
N LEU A 80 -0.79 18.00 13.88
CA LEU A 80 -1.84 18.87 13.35
C LEU A 80 -2.75 19.37 14.47
#